data_AF-A0A0R1MQC4-F1
#
_entry.id   AF-A0A0R1MQC4-F1
#
_cell.length_a   1.000
_cell.length_b   1.000
_cell.length_c   1.000
_cell.angle_alpha   90.00
_cell.angle_beta   90.00
_cell.angle_gamma   90.00
#
_symmetry.space_group_name_H-M   'P 1'
#
loop_
_entity.id
_entity.type
_entity.pdbx_description
1 polymer ?
#
loop_
_entity_poly.entity_id
_entity_poly.type
_entity_poly.pdbx_seq_one_letter_code
_entity_poly.pdbx_strand_id
1 'polypeptide(L)'
;MTDRKTTTEIQTNIIDSINTLVDSKLSATNTPQNKVGVVVQDPSGYNCIVKINGTEFTCTLPEHLHDWISKDDIVIVQDLYGNGLSLTIIGSSGSTRNNTLVIHDEKLNRNISGVTKFESEDGVLSDEDIIIN
;
A
#
# COMPACT_ATOMS: atom_id res chain seq x y z
N MET A 1 -52.81 -24.34 -22.57
CA MET A 1 -51.74 -24.70 -21.60
C MET A 1 -50.49 -23.97 -22.03
N THR A 2 -50.49 -22.66 -21.78
CA THR A 2 -49.40 -21.75 -22.04
C THR A 2 -49.22 -20.98 -20.72
N ASP A 3 -48.03 -20.42 -20.45
CA ASP A 3 -47.82 -19.37 -19.42
C ASP A 3 -47.17 -19.70 -18.07
N ARG A 4 -46.75 -20.94 -17.76
CA ARG A 4 -45.91 -21.15 -16.55
C ARG A 4 -44.41 -21.24 -16.82
N LYS A 5 -43.97 -21.92 -17.89
CA LYS A 5 -42.53 -22.04 -18.21
C LYS A 5 -41.91 -20.72 -18.69
N THR A 6 -42.61 -19.98 -19.56
CA THR A 6 -42.15 -18.70 -20.11
C THR A 6 -42.03 -17.60 -19.06
N THR A 7 -42.93 -17.56 -18.07
CA THR A 7 -42.91 -16.56 -17.01
C THR A 7 -41.71 -16.73 -16.07
N THR A 8 -41.34 -17.98 -15.76
CA THR A 8 -40.15 -18.27 -14.95
C THR A 8 -38.86 -17.95 -15.70
N GLU A 9 -38.76 -18.29 -16.99
CA GLU A 9 -37.59 -17.95 -17.82
C GLU A 9 -37.40 -16.44 -17.98
N ILE A 10 -38.49 -15.68 -18.15
CA ILE A 10 -38.44 -14.21 -18.23
C ILE A 10 -37.99 -13.62 -16.89
N GLN A 11 -38.48 -14.13 -15.76
CA GLN A 11 -38.06 -13.68 -14.43
C GLN A 11 -36.59 -14.00 -14.16
N THR A 12 -36.11 -15.18 -14.55
CA THR A 12 -34.69 -15.56 -14.43
C THR A 12 -33.80 -14.65 -15.28
N ASN A 13 -34.17 -14.39 -16.53
CA ASN A 13 -33.40 -13.48 -17.40
C ASN A 13 -33.34 -12.04 -16.87
N ILE A 14 -34.40 -11.55 -16.23
CA ILE A 14 -34.40 -10.23 -15.58
C ILE A 14 -33.47 -10.22 -14.37
N ILE A 15 -33.51 -11.26 -13.52
CA ILE A 15 -32.62 -11.39 -12.36
C ILE A 15 -31.17 -11.45 -12.80
N ASP A 16 -30.84 -12.23 -13.83
CA ASP A 16 -29.48 -12.34 -14.36
C ASP A 16 -28.99 -11.02 -14.96
N SER A 17 -29.87 -10.26 -15.62
CA SER A 17 -29.55 -8.93 -16.14
C SER A 17 -29.30 -7.93 -15.00
N ILE A 18 -30.10 -7.98 -13.93
CA ILE A 18 -29.89 -7.16 -12.73
C ILE A 18 -28.56 -7.50 -12.06
N ASN A 19 -28.26 -8.79 -11.89
CA ASN A 19 -26.98 -9.24 -11.32
C ASN A 19 -25.81 -8.76 -12.18
N THR A 20 -25.90 -8.89 -13.50
CA THR A 20 -24.87 -8.39 -14.43
C THR A 20 -24.69 -6.87 -14.33
N LEU A 21 -25.77 -6.10 -14.19
CA LEU A 21 -25.71 -4.64 -13.98
C LEU A 21 -25.12 -4.27 -12.63
N VAL A 22 -25.45 -5.01 -11.57
CA VAL A 22 -24.91 -4.80 -10.22
C VAL A 22 -23.42 -5.13 -10.19
N ASP A 23 -23.02 -6.26 -10.78
CA ASP A 23 -21.62 -6.68 -10.87
C ASP A 23 -20.82 -5.70 -11.73
N SER A 24 -21.37 -5.24 -12.86
CA SER A 24 -20.76 -4.19 -13.68
C SER A 24 -20.63 -2.88 -12.92
N LYS A 25 -21.62 -2.50 -12.11
CA LYS A 25 -21.58 -1.28 -11.31
C LYS A 25 -20.61 -1.39 -10.14
N LEU A 26 -20.53 -2.54 -9.46
CA LEU A 26 -19.54 -2.81 -8.43
C LEU A 26 -18.12 -2.82 -8.99
N SER A 27 -17.93 -3.43 -10.16
CA SER A 27 -16.65 -3.42 -10.90
C SER A 27 -16.26 -2.03 -11.39
N ALA A 28 -17.25 -1.18 -11.70
CA ALA A 28 -17.05 0.22 -12.06
C ALA A 28 -16.97 1.17 -10.84
N THR A 29 -17.28 0.69 -9.64
CA THR A 29 -17.18 1.49 -8.41
C THR A 29 -15.72 1.48 -7.96
N ASN A 30 -14.98 2.40 -8.55
CA ASN A 30 -13.64 2.83 -8.18
C ASN A 30 -13.62 3.30 -6.72
N THR A 31 -13.45 2.37 -5.77
CA THR A 31 -13.33 2.68 -4.34
C THR A 31 -11.86 2.82 -3.93
N PRO A 32 -11.54 3.65 -2.93
CA PRO A 32 -10.19 3.71 -2.42
C PRO A 32 -9.73 2.35 -1.90
N GLN A 33 -8.54 1.90 -2.30
CA GLN A 33 -7.99 0.61 -1.88
C GLN A 33 -6.62 0.77 -1.24
N ASN A 34 -6.34 -0.02 -0.21
CA ASN A 34 -5.02 -0.10 0.39
C ASN A 34 -4.26 -1.29 -0.19
N LYS A 35 -3.01 -1.06 -0.55
CA LYS A 35 -2.06 -2.04 -1.07
C LYS A 35 -0.82 -2.00 -0.19
N VAL A 36 -0.13 -3.13 -0.06
CA VAL A 36 1.15 -3.21 0.65
C VAL A 36 2.23 -3.46 -0.39
N GLY A 37 3.34 -2.76 -0.28
CA GLY A 37 4.47 -2.93 -1.18
C GLY A 37 5.80 -2.65 -0.49
N VAL A 38 6.87 -2.94 -1.21
CA VAL A 38 8.25 -2.72 -0.73
C VAL A 38 8.88 -1.63 -1.58
N VAL A 39 9.51 -0.65 -0.93
CA VAL A 39 10.22 0.44 -1.60
C VAL A 39 11.44 -0.12 -2.32
N VAL A 40 11.60 0.20 -3.60
CA VAL A 40 12.65 -0.40 -4.46
C VAL A 40 13.95 0.40 -4.42
N GLN A 41 13.84 1.71 -4.18
CA GLN A 41 14.96 2.64 -4.13
C GLN A 41 14.65 3.80 -3.18
N ASP A 42 15.68 4.51 -2.74
CA ASP A 42 15.48 5.67 -1.88
C ASP A 42 14.61 6.73 -2.60
N PRO A 43 13.63 7.33 -1.90
CA PRO A 43 12.77 8.33 -2.48
C PRO A 43 13.56 9.53 -2.99
N SER A 44 13.10 10.12 -4.09
CA SER A 44 13.68 11.33 -4.67
C SER A 44 12.61 12.40 -4.75
N GLY A 45 12.65 13.36 -3.83
CA GLY A 45 11.59 14.35 -3.66
C GLY A 45 10.27 13.66 -3.28
N TYR A 46 9.18 14.02 -3.95
CA TYR A 46 7.84 13.48 -3.67
C TYR A 46 7.54 12.15 -4.36
N ASN A 47 8.48 11.56 -5.10
CA ASN A 47 8.28 10.32 -5.83
C ASN A 47 9.02 9.16 -5.15
N CYS A 48 8.33 8.05 -4.96
CA CYS A 48 8.86 6.82 -4.41
C CYS A 48 8.45 5.63 -5.28
N ILE A 49 9.40 4.77 -5.65
CA ILE A 49 9.10 3.56 -6.44
C ILE A 49 8.83 2.41 -5.47
N VAL A 50 7.63 1.85 -5.56
CA VAL A 50 7.16 0.76 -4.70
C VAL A 50 6.80 -0.45 -5.55
N LYS A 51 7.32 -1.61 -5.18
CA LYS A 51 6.97 -2.90 -5.77
C LYS A 51 5.76 -3.49 -5.05
N ILE A 52 4.66 -3.61 -5.76
CA ILE A 52 3.39 -4.18 -5.28
C ILE A 52 3.10 -5.43 -6.12
N ASN A 53 2.98 -6.60 -5.48
CA ASN A 53 2.71 -7.88 -6.15
C ASN A 53 3.64 -8.20 -7.34
N GLY A 54 4.90 -7.79 -7.27
CA GLY A 54 5.89 -8.04 -8.32
C GLY A 54 6.04 -6.93 -9.37
N THR A 55 5.11 -5.97 -9.41
CA THR A 55 5.12 -4.84 -10.36
C THR A 55 5.52 -3.56 -9.66
N GLU A 56 6.34 -2.73 -10.32
CA GLU A 56 6.77 -1.44 -9.79
C GLU A 56 5.77 -0.34 -10.13
N PHE A 57 5.46 0.49 -9.14
CA PHE A 57 4.59 1.64 -9.26
C PHE A 57 5.30 2.88 -8.73
N THR A 58 5.12 4.01 -9.41
CA THR A 58 5.51 5.31 -8.85
C THR A 58 4.39 5.79 -7.94
N CYS A 59 4.71 6.02 -6.68
CA CYS A 59 3.79 6.50 -5.66
C CYS A 59 4.22 7.88 -5.17
N THR A 60 3.23 8.72 -4.83
CA THR A 60 3.46 9.99 -4.15
C THR A 60 3.85 9.74 -2.71
N LEU A 61 4.95 10.33 -2.27
CA LEU A 61 5.43 10.30 -0.89
C LEU A 61 5.18 11.66 -0.23
N PRO A 62 4.25 11.74 0.73
CA PRO A 62 4.02 12.96 1.51
C PRO A 62 5.26 13.38 2.30
N GLU A 63 5.47 14.70 2.42
CA GLU A 63 6.66 15.30 3.03
C GLU A 63 6.99 14.78 4.44
N HIS A 64 5.97 14.61 5.28
CA HIS A 64 6.15 14.11 6.66
C HIS A 64 6.68 12.67 6.74
N LEU A 65 6.71 11.94 5.63
CA LEU A 65 7.25 10.59 5.53
C LEU A 65 8.61 10.54 4.83
N HIS A 66 9.16 11.67 4.38
CA HIS A 66 10.44 11.71 3.65
C HIS A 66 11.60 11.18 4.50
N ASP A 67 11.62 11.52 5.78
CA ASP A 67 12.66 11.08 6.72
C ASP A 67 12.46 9.64 7.24
N TRP A 68 11.31 9.03 6.93
CA TRP A 68 10.88 7.76 7.52
C TRP A 68 10.86 6.61 6.51
N ILE A 69 10.84 6.94 5.22
CA ILE A 69 10.73 5.97 4.12
C ILE A 69 12.04 5.93 3.35
N SER A 70 12.58 4.74 3.19
CA SER A 70 13.80 4.46 2.45
C SER A 70 13.69 3.14 1.70
N LYS A 71 14.65 2.85 0.82
CA LYS A 71 14.77 1.59 0.10
C LYS A 71 14.56 0.39 1.02
N ASP A 72 13.80 -0.62 0.60
CA ASP A 72 13.50 -1.84 1.37
C ASP A 72 12.50 -1.66 2.53
N ASP A 73 11.91 -0.48 2.71
CA ASP A 73 10.79 -0.32 3.66
C ASP A 73 9.49 -0.91 3.11
N ILE A 74 8.72 -1.52 4.02
CA ILE A 74 7.39 -2.06 3.75
C ILE A 74 6.39 -0.93 3.98
N VAL A 75 5.73 -0.48 2.91
CA VAL A 75 4.84 0.68 2.94
C VAL A 75 3.39 0.30 2.66
N ILE A 76 2.49 1.08 3.24
CA ILE A 76 1.06 1.04 2.94
C ILE A 76 0.79 2.11 1.89
N VAL A 77 0.29 1.69 0.74
CA VAL A 77 -0.04 2.55 -0.40
C VAL A 77 -1.56 2.62 -0.53
N GLN A 78 -2.10 3.83 -0.52
CA GLN A 78 -3.50 4.08 -0.79
C GLN A 78 -3.69 4.46 -2.27
N ASP A 79 -4.51 3.68 -2.95
CA ASP A 79 -5.07 4.01 -4.25
C ASP A 79 -6.31 4.86 -4.03
N LEU A 80 -6.17 6.18 -4.20
CA LEU A 80 -7.20 7.15 -3.82
C LEU A 80 -8.50 6.99 -4.60
N TYR A 81 -8.42 6.40 -5.79
CA TYR A 81 -9.56 6.25 -6.69
C TYR A 81 -9.77 4.80 -7.14
N GLY A 82 -9.05 3.83 -6.56
CA GLY A 82 -9.18 2.41 -6.94
C GLY A 82 -8.81 2.08 -8.40
N ASN A 83 -8.15 3.00 -9.11
CA ASN A 83 -7.87 2.90 -10.54
C ASN A 83 -6.39 2.64 -10.84
N GLY A 84 -5.55 2.54 -9.80
CA GLY A 84 -4.11 2.31 -9.91
C GLY A 84 -3.29 3.49 -10.39
N LEU A 85 -3.91 4.65 -10.67
CA LEU A 85 -3.21 5.83 -11.21
C LEU A 85 -2.79 6.84 -10.14
N SER A 86 -3.47 6.85 -8.99
CA SER A 86 -3.21 7.79 -7.89
C SER A 86 -2.85 7.03 -6.63
N LEU A 87 -1.59 6.64 -6.54
CA LEU A 87 -1.03 5.87 -5.46
C LEU A 87 -0.24 6.78 -4.51
N THR A 88 -0.63 6.83 -3.25
CA THR A 88 0.01 7.65 -2.21
C THR A 88 0.46 6.77 -1.07
N ILE A 89 1.69 6.95 -0.60
CA ILE A 89 2.18 6.26 0.60
C ILE A 89 1.55 6.94 1.82
N ILE A 90 0.89 6.14 2.66
CA ILE A 90 0.21 6.61 3.87
C ILE A 90 0.89 6.16 5.18
N GLY A 91 1.94 5.34 5.07
CA GLY A 91 2.74 4.94 6.22
C GLY A 91 3.70 3.81 5.92
N SER A 92 4.61 3.57 6.87
CA SER A 92 5.49 2.41 6.92
C SER A 92 4.96 1.40 7.92
N SER A 93 5.09 0.11 7.61
CA SER A 93 4.77 -1.00 8.50
C SER A 93 6.01 -1.80 8.93
N GLY A 94 7.20 -1.44 8.46
CA GLY A 94 8.44 -2.15 8.76
C GLY A 94 9.45 -2.05 7.63
N SER A 95 10.42 -2.96 7.65
CA SER A 95 11.50 -3.00 6.66
C SER A 95 11.90 -4.44 6.37
N THR A 96 12.38 -4.71 5.16
CA THR A 96 13.02 -5.99 4.81
C THR A 96 14.54 -5.99 5.10
N ARG A 97 15.06 -4.90 5.67
CA ARG A 97 16.46 -4.80 6.11
C ARG A 97 16.75 -5.69 7.31
N ASN A 98 18.02 -6.07 7.48
CA ASN A 98 18.46 -6.92 8.58
C ASN A 98 18.52 -6.16 9.92
N ASN A 99 18.86 -4.87 9.89
CA ASN A 99 19.07 -4.04 11.07
C ASN A 99 18.09 -2.88 11.08
N THR A 100 17.29 -2.75 12.16
CA THR A 100 16.43 -1.59 12.39
C THR A 100 16.46 -1.24 13.87
N LEU A 101 16.54 0.05 14.22
CA LEU A 101 16.40 0.51 15.60
C LEU A 101 14.96 0.94 15.83
N VAL A 102 14.32 0.37 16.84
CA VAL A 102 12.97 0.72 17.24
C VAL A 102 12.96 1.07 18.72
N ILE A 103 12.38 2.22 19.06
CA ILE A 103 12.15 2.67 20.42
C ILE A 103 10.76 2.17 20.85
N HIS A 104 10.76 1.24 21.81
CA HIS A 104 9.55 0.69 22.41
C HIS A 104 9.20 1.40 23.72
N ASP A 105 7.96 1.85 23.87
CA ASP A 105 7.43 2.35 25.14
C ASP A 105 6.74 1.21 25.89
N GLU A 106 7.39 0.69 26.92
CA GLU A 106 6.85 -0.42 27.74
C GLU A 106 5.56 -0.04 28.49
N LYS A 107 5.33 1.23 28.81
CA LYS A 107 4.12 1.67 29.53
C LYS A 107 2.91 1.69 28.61
N LEU A 108 3.12 2.10 27.35
CA LEU A 108 2.08 2.11 26.33
C LEU A 108 1.99 0.78 25.55
N ASN A 109 2.93 -0.14 25.79
CA ASN A 109 3.07 -1.42 25.11
C ASN A 109 3.03 -1.28 23.57
N ARG A 110 3.74 -0.27 23.05
CA ARG A 110 3.81 0.00 21.61
C ARG A 110 5.15 0.64 21.23
N ASN A 111 5.53 0.44 19.97
CA ASN A 111 6.66 1.16 19.37
C ASN A 111 6.26 2.63 19.15
N ILE A 112 7.11 3.57 19.57
CA ILE A 112 6.82 5.01 19.51
C ILE A 112 7.74 5.78 18.56
N SER A 113 8.88 5.20 18.20
CA SER A 113 9.84 5.79 17.28
C SER A 113 10.80 4.72 16.79
N GLY A 114 11.63 5.03 15.81
CA GLY A 114 12.67 4.17 15.30
C GLY A 114 13.42 4.84 14.17
N VAL A 115 14.63 4.37 13.91
CA VAL A 115 15.41 4.75 12.73
C VAL A 115 15.76 3.49 11.97
N THR A 116 15.57 3.53 10.67
CA THR A 116 15.82 2.40 9.79
C THR A 116 17.15 2.54 9.03
N LYS A 117 17.81 3.69 9.17
CA LYS A 117 19.17 3.99 8.70
C LYS A 117 19.94 4.75 9.76
N PHE A 118 21.27 4.65 9.71
CA PHE A 118 22.17 5.40 10.59
C PHE A 118 23.02 6.36 9.78
N GLU A 119 23.22 7.57 10.30
CA GLU A 119 24.07 8.57 9.68
C GLU A 119 25.54 8.18 9.82
N SER A 120 26.24 8.08 8.70
CA SER A 120 27.71 7.93 8.64
C SER A 120 28.40 9.26 8.97
N GLU A 121 29.72 9.22 9.24
CA GLU A 121 30.50 10.45 9.52
C GLU A 121 30.41 11.50 8.38
N ASP A 122 30.11 11.06 7.16
CA ASP A 122 29.96 11.91 5.97
C ASP A 122 28.54 12.46 5.78
N GLY A 123 27.63 12.22 6.72
CA GLY A 123 26.22 12.64 6.66
C GLY A 123 25.34 11.80 5.73
N VAL A 124 25.87 10.69 5.20
CA VAL A 124 25.10 9.76 4.35
C VAL A 124 24.40 8.73 5.23
N LEU A 125 23.10 8.54 5.04
CA LEU A 125 22.33 7.50 5.74
C LEU A 125 22.65 6.12 5.15
N SER A 126 23.18 5.21 5.97
CA SER A 126 23.59 3.85 5.57
C SER A 126 23.00 2.75 6.47
N ASP A 127 23.07 1.52 5.99
CA ASP A 127 22.63 0.30 6.69
C ASP A 127 23.79 -0.43 7.40
N GLU A 128 24.94 0.23 7.58
CA GLU A 128 26.13 -0.37 8.18
C GLU A 128 25.91 -0.76 9.66
N ASP A 129 26.57 -1.83 10.10
CA ASP A 129 26.45 -2.33 11.47
C ASP A 129 26.98 -1.30 12.47
N ILE A 130 26.16 -0.94 13.47
CA ILE A 130 26.66 -0.21 14.65
C ILE A 130 27.46 -1.18 15.51
N ILE A 131 28.79 -1.02 15.51
CA ILE A 131 29.68 -1.71 16.45
C ILE A 131 29.78 -0.87 17.73
N ILE A 132 29.09 -1.27 18.78
CA ILE A 132 29.26 -0.68 20.12
C ILE A 132 30.45 -1.37 20.78
N ASN A 133 31.56 -0.64 20.92
CA ASN A 133 32.73 -1.08 21.69
C ASN A 133 32.56 -0.77 23.19
#